data_AF-A0A969BYW2-F1
#
_entry.id   AF-A0A969BYW2-F1
#
_cell.length_a   1.000
_cell.length_b   1.000
_cell.length_c   1.000
_cell.angle_alpha   90.00
_cell.angle_beta   90.00
_cell.angle_gamma   90.00
#
_symmetry.space_group_name_H-M   'P 1'
#
loop_
_entity.id
_entity.type
_entity.pdbx_description
1 polymer ?
#
loop_
_entity_poly.entity_id
_entity_poly.type
_entity_poly.pdbx_seq_one_letter_code
_entity_poly.pdbx_strand_id
1 'polypeptide(L)'
;MQLIEYQTASRETALYPDRDSNLWYPALGLIGEYHEWQMATDDTNRRKEAGDVAWYCAQICSELKEDLETAIAHPHPTHNSALVLMTLAEGVKKWHRDGGDAQKRQNILASVAWIWQTAVQQATEAETTALLEGNIQKLRDRKDRGVLQGSGDNR
;
A
#
# COMPACT_ATOMS: atom_id res chain seq x y z
N MET A 1 2.92 -5.88 -16.58
CA MET A 1 1.58 -5.89 -15.95
C MET A 1 1.08 -4.45 -15.80
N GLN A 2 -0.18 -4.18 -16.08
CA GLN A 2 -0.83 -2.87 -15.84
C GLN A 2 -1.15 -2.68 -14.35
N LEU A 3 -1.23 -1.43 -13.88
CA LEU A 3 -1.52 -1.15 -12.45
C LEU A 3 -2.90 -1.67 -12.01
N ILE A 4 -3.90 -1.61 -12.89
CA ILE A 4 -5.23 -2.17 -12.62
C ILE A 4 -5.20 -3.70 -12.47
N GLU A 5 -4.36 -4.38 -13.24
CA GLU A 5 -4.16 -5.83 -13.13
C GLU A 5 -3.50 -6.18 -11.80
N TYR A 6 -2.51 -5.38 -11.38
CA TYR A 6 -1.86 -5.52 -10.07
C TYR A 6 -2.86 -5.30 -8.92
N GLN A 7 -3.63 -4.22 -8.94
CA GLN A 7 -4.62 -3.92 -7.91
C GLN A 7 -5.66 -5.04 -7.81
N THR A 8 -6.15 -5.54 -8.94
CA THR A 8 -7.11 -6.65 -8.98
C THR A 8 -6.50 -7.94 -8.41
N ALA A 9 -5.30 -8.33 -8.87
CA ALA A 9 -4.63 -9.55 -8.42
C ALA A 9 -4.26 -9.49 -6.93
N SER A 10 -3.77 -8.34 -6.44
CA SER A 10 -3.46 -8.16 -5.03
C SER A 10 -4.70 -8.27 -4.14
N ARG A 11 -5.86 -7.79 -4.60
CA ARG A 11 -7.12 -7.88 -3.85
C ARG A 11 -7.56 -9.32 -3.58
N GLU A 12 -7.26 -10.26 -4.48
CA GLU A 12 -7.54 -11.70 -4.30
C GLU A 12 -6.72 -12.35 -3.18
N THR A 13 -5.70 -11.66 -2.69
CA THR A 13 -4.80 -12.08 -1.61
C THR A 13 -5.07 -11.32 -0.30
N ALA A 14 -6.02 -10.38 -0.31
CA ALA A 14 -6.39 -9.59 0.85
C ALA A 14 -7.17 -10.41 1.87
N LEU A 15 -6.48 -10.77 2.96
CA LEU A 15 -7.02 -11.47 4.12
C LEU A 15 -6.85 -10.57 5.35
N TYR A 16 -7.93 -9.91 5.76
CA TYR A 16 -8.03 -9.16 7.00
C TYR A 16 -9.50 -8.92 7.39
N PRO A 17 -9.81 -8.63 8.68
CA PRO A 17 -11.19 -8.44 9.14
C PRO A 17 -11.91 -7.29 8.46
N ASP A 18 -13.23 -7.43 8.25
CA ASP A 18 -14.12 -6.38 7.75
C ASP A 18 -13.65 -5.73 6.44
N ARG A 19 -13.02 -6.52 5.56
CA ARG A 19 -12.61 -6.10 4.21
C ARG A 19 -13.76 -5.41 3.48
N ASP A 20 -13.44 -4.36 2.71
CA ASP A 20 -14.39 -3.46 2.04
C ASP A 20 -15.08 -2.47 2.99
N SER A 21 -14.76 -2.49 4.28
CA SER A 21 -15.19 -1.52 5.30
C SER A 21 -14.11 -1.25 6.35
N ASN A 22 -12.84 -1.58 6.05
CA ASN A 22 -11.74 -1.50 7.00
C ASN A 22 -10.52 -0.81 6.39
N LEU A 23 -10.56 0.51 6.35
CA LEU A 23 -9.46 1.33 5.87
C LEU A 23 -8.29 1.41 6.86
N TRP A 24 -8.55 1.19 8.16
CA TRP A 24 -7.51 1.24 9.20
C TRP A 24 -6.47 0.16 9.03
N TYR A 25 -6.92 -1.07 8.75
CA TYR A 25 -6.02 -2.19 8.62
C TYR A 25 -4.92 -1.97 7.55
N PRO A 26 -5.26 -1.69 6.28
CA PRO A 26 -4.23 -1.48 5.28
C PRO A 26 -3.45 -0.18 5.48
N ALA A 27 -4.02 0.84 6.11
CA ALA A 27 -3.28 2.07 6.42
C ALA A 27 -2.21 1.86 7.50
N LEU A 28 -2.53 1.14 8.58
CA LEU A 28 -1.56 0.81 9.62
C LEU A 28 -0.52 -0.19 9.12
N GLY A 29 -0.94 -1.16 8.31
CA GLY A 29 -0.03 -2.06 7.60
C GLY A 29 0.95 -1.31 6.69
N LEU A 30 0.47 -0.34 5.91
CA LEU A 30 1.33 0.51 5.08
C LEU A 30 2.42 1.22 5.89
N ILE A 31 2.06 1.76 7.06
CA ILE A 31 3.02 2.41 7.97
C ILE A 31 4.08 1.41 8.44
N GLY A 32 3.67 0.19 8.77
CA GLY A 32 4.57 -0.90 9.17
C GLY A 32 5.55 -1.29 8.07
N GLU A 33 5.05 -1.61 6.87
CA GLU A 33 5.91 -2.02 5.75
C GLU A 33 6.84 -0.88 5.28
N TYR A 34 6.36 0.37 5.32
CA TYR A 34 7.20 1.52 5.01
C TYR A 34 8.37 1.65 5.99
N HIS A 35 8.13 1.39 7.28
CA HIS A 35 9.19 1.35 8.27
C HIS A 35 10.18 0.20 7.98
N GLU A 36 9.71 -1.00 7.65
CA GLU A 36 10.60 -2.13 7.29
C GLU A 36 11.45 -1.79 6.03
N TRP A 37 10.85 -1.17 5.02
CA TRP A 37 11.55 -0.66 3.83
C TRP A 37 12.62 0.38 4.16
N GLN A 38 12.32 1.30 5.08
CA GLN A 38 13.26 2.34 5.51
C GLN A 38 14.43 1.75 6.30
N MET A 39 14.19 0.68 7.07
CA MET A 39 15.19 -0.01 7.89
C MET A 39 15.99 -1.07 7.12
N ALA A 40 15.59 -1.43 5.91
CA ALA A 40 16.30 -2.41 5.09
C ALA A 40 17.75 -1.96 4.81
N THR A 41 18.70 -2.83 5.13
CA THR A 41 20.15 -2.57 5.00
C THR A 41 20.74 -3.03 3.68
N ASP A 42 19.99 -3.83 2.92
CA ASP A 42 20.40 -4.37 1.63
C ASP A 42 19.28 -4.24 0.58
N ASP A 43 19.68 -4.19 -0.69
CA ASP A 43 18.75 -3.96 -1.81
C ASP A 43 17.75 -5.10 -2.01
N THR A 44 18.11 -6.34 -1.62
CA THR A 44 17.21 -7.49 -1.77
C THR A 44 16.05 -7.36 -0.80
N ASN A 45 16.34 -7.09 0.47
CA ASN A 45 15.28 -6.86 1.46
C ASN A 45 14.50 -5.58 1.15
N ARG A 46 15.18 -4.51 0.73
CA ARG A 46 14.52 -3.25 0.38
C ARG A 46 13.52 -3.43 -0.77
N ARG A 47 13.86 -4.21 -1.81
CA ARG A 47 12.93 -4.55 -2.91
C ARG A 47 11.76 -5.41 -2.43
N LYS A 48 12.00 -6.35 -1.51
CA LYS A 48 10.94 -7.16 -0.90
C LYS A 48 9.91 -6.28 -0.18
N GLU A 49 10.38 -5.41 0.72
CA GLU A 49 9.49 -4.54 1.50
C GLU A 49 8.81 -3.48 0.61
N ALA A 50 9.48 -3.00 -0.44
CA ALA A 50 8.84 -2.12 -1.43
C ALA A 50 7.64 -2.79 -2.12
N GLY A 51 7.71 -4.09 -2.39
CA GLY A 51 6.56 -4.85 -2.89
C GLY A 51 5.43 -4.95 -1.87
N ASP A 52 5.75 -5.09 -0.58
CA ASP A 52 4.74 -5.15 0.49
C ASP A 52 4.10 -3.76 0.73
N VAL A 53 4.88 -2.67 0.63
CA VAL A 53 4.37 -1.29 0.56
C VAL A 53 3.41 -1.10 -0.63
N ALA A 54 3.79 -1.56 -1.83
CA ALA A 54 2.94 -1.47 -3.01
C ALA A 54 1.59 -2.18 -2.81
N TRP A 55 1.61 -3.33 -2.15
CA TRP A 55 0.42 -4.11 -1.85
C TRP A 55 -0.55 -3.34 -0.96
N TYR A 56 -0.05 -2.70 0.11
CA TYR A 56 -0.89 -1.91 0.99
C TYR A 56 -1.42 -0.63 0.34
N CYS A 57 -0.62 0.03 -0.51
CA CYS A 57 -1.12 1.13 -1.34
C CYS A 57 -2.33 0.68 -2.19
N ALA A 58 -2.23 -0.49 -2.83
CA ALA A 58 -3.34 -1.06 -3.60
C ALA A 58 -4.57 -1.44 -2.74
N GLN A 59 -4.37 -1.93 -1.52
CA GLN A 59 -5.49 -2.21 -0.61
C GLN A 59 -6.18 -0.94 -0.12
N ILE A 60 -5.44 0.12 0.21
CA ILE A 60 -6.02 1.42 0.55
C ILE A 60 -6.87 1.95 -0.61
N CYS A 61 -6.36 1.89 -1.84
CA CYS A 61 -7.12 2.29 -3.02
C CYS A 61 -8.40 1.45 -3.19
N SER A 62 -8.30 0.13 -2.98
CA SER A 62 -9.46 -0.78 -3.07
C SER A 62 -10.53 -0.48 -2.01
N GLU A 63 -10.15 -0.25 -0.75
CA GLU A 63 -11.08 0.17 0.32
C GLU A 63 -11.74 1.52 0.02
N LEU A 64 -11.00 2.45 -0.60
CA LEU A 64 -11.53 3.74 -1.04
C LEU A 64 -12.33 3.65 -2.34
N LYS A 65 -12.35 2.50 -3.04
CA LYS A 65 -12.89 2.37 -4.40
C LYS A 65 -12.25 3.38 -5.36
N GLU A 66 -10.94 3.57 -5.23
CA GLU A 66 -10.10 4.39 -6.10
C GLU A 66 -9.25 3.49 -7.00
N ASP A 67 -9.03 3.94 -8.22
CA ASP A 67 -8.07 3.32 -9.13
C ASP A 67 -6.64 3.65 -8.69
N LEU A 68 -5.75 2.66 -8.64
CA LEU A 68 -4.37 2.84 -8.17
C LEU A 68 -3.58 3.80 -9.05
N GLU A 69 -3.75 3.74 -10.37
CA GLU A 69 -3.07 4.65 -11.30
C GLU A 69 -3.49 6.10 -11.06
N THR A 70 -4.79 6.33 -10.89
CA THR A 70 -5.36 7.62 -10.49
C THR A 70 -4.81 8.06 -9.14
N ALA A 71 -4.78 7.17 -8.15
CA ALA A 71 -4.28 7.44 -6.81
C ALA A 71 -2.82 7.92 -6.81
N ILE A 72 -1.92 7.23 -7.51
CA ILE A 72 -0.49 7.58 -7.52
C ILE A 72 -0.18 8.84 -8.33
N ALA A 73 -1.11 9.27 -9.20
CA ALA A 73 -1.01 10.53 -9.92
C ALA A 73 -1.49 11.73 -9.09
N HIS A 74 -2.01 11.53 -7.86
CA HIS A 74 -2.46 12.64 -7.03
C HIS A 74 -1.31 13.61 -6.71
N PRO A 75 -1.56 14.93 -6.81
CA PRO A 75 -0.61 15.93 -6.34
C PRO A 75 -0.31 15.73 -4.87
N HIS A 76 0.96 15.62 -4.54
CA HIS A 76 1.42 15.53 -3.17
C HIS A 76 2.57 16.52 -2.94
N PRO A 77 2.54 17.27 -1.83
CA PRO A 77 3.65 18.14 -1.47
C PRO A 77 4.87 17.32 -1.02
N THR A 78 6.07 17.77 -1.36
CA THR A 78 7.32 17.15 -0.89
C THR A 78 7.47 17.36 0.62
N HIS A 79 7.35 16.28 1.39
CA HIS A 79 7.46 16.27 2.84
C HIS A 79 8.49 15.25 3.30
N ASN A 80 8.87 15.30 4.59
CA ASN A 80 9.54 14.17 5.21
C ASN A 80 8.53 13.03 5.45
N SER A 81 9.04 11.80 5.57
CA SER A 81 8.20 10.61 5.76
C SER A 81 7.32 10.69 7.01
N ALA A 82 7.84 11.24 8.12
CA ALA A 82 7.09 11.37 9.36
C ALA A 82 5.79 12.19 9.18
N LEU A 83 5.86 13.33 8.50
CA LEU A 83 4.69 14.17 8.21
C LEU A 83 3.68 13.44 7.32
N VAL A 84 4.14 12.69 6.32
CA VAL A 84 3.26 11.92 5.42
C VAL A 84 2.55 10.81 6.17
N LEU A 85 3.26 10.03 6.99
CA LEU A 85 2.69 8.95 7.79
C LEU A 85 1.72 9.47 8.85
N MET A 86 2.03 10.61 9.48
CA MET A 86 1.10 11.28 10.39
C MET A 86 -0.16 11.79 9.68
N THR A 87 -0.02 12.33 8.47
CA THR A 87 -1.17 12.79 7.65
C THR A 87 -2.07 11.63 7.27
N LEU A 88 -1.48 10.50 6.87
CA LEU A 88 -2.21 9.26 6.60
C LEU A 88 -2.96 8.79 7.85
N ALA A 89 -2.26 8.62 8.97
CA ALA A 89 -2.85 8.16 10.22
C ALA A 89 -4.00 9.07 10.68
N GLU A 90 -3.82 10.39 10.62
CA GLU A 90 -4.86 11.35 11.00
C GLU A 90 -6.06 11.30 10.05
N GLY A 91 -5.83 11.19 8.74
CA GLY A 91 -6.87 11.08 7.73
C GLY A 91 -7.74 9.85 7.94
N VAL A 92 -7.13 8.70 8.17
CA VAL A 92 -7.85 7.43 8.35
C VAL A 92 -8.52 7.36 9.74
N LYS A 93 -7.92 7.91 10.80
CA LYS A 93 -8.57 8.07 12.10
C LYS A 93 -9.86 8.88 11.99
N LYS A 94 -9.81 10.03 11.28
CA LYS A 94 -10.99 10.86 11.03
C LYS A 94 -12.03 10.11 10.19
N TRP A 95 -11.60 9.43 9.11
CA TRP A 95 -12.47 8.62 8.26
C TRP A 95 -13.30 7.61 9.06
N HIS A 96 -12.70 6.92 10.02
CA HIS A 96 -13.44 5.98 10.84
C HIS A 96 -14.34 6.67 11.87
N ARG A 97 -13.89 7.77 12.48
CA ARG A 97 -14.67 8.48 13.52
C ARG A 97 -15.99 9.02 12.97
N ASP A 98 -15.96 9.66 11.81
CA ASP A 98 -17.09 10.43 11.29
C ASP A 98 -17.35 10.24 9.79
N GLY A 99 -16.78 9.19 9.19
CA GLY A 99 -16.95 8.86 7.78
C GLY A 99 -16.00 9.61 6.84
N GLY A 100 -16.03 9.22 5.57
CA GLY A 100 -15.25 9.83 4.51
C GLY A 100 -15.85 11.13 3.98
N ASP A 101 -14.99 12.08 3.62
CA ASP A 101 -15.33 13.25 2.80
C ASP A 101 -14.22 13.49 1.77
N ALA A 102 -14.44 14.44 0.86
CA ALA A 102 -13.50 14.73 -0.22
C ALA A 102 -12.11 15.13 0.30
N GLN A 103 -12.04 15.90 1.39
CA GLN A 103 -10.76 16.38 1.93
C GLN A 103 -9.99 15.24 2.59
N LYS A 104 -10.65 14.40 3.40
CA LYS A 104 -10.04 13.22 4.01
C LYS A 104 -9.55 12.26 2.94
N ARG A 105 -10.37 12.01 1.91
CA ARG A 105 -9.99 11.17 0.76
C ARG A 105 -8.73 11.71 0.08
N GLN A 106 -8.71 13.00 -0.24
CA GLN A 106 -7.57 13.63 -0.89
C GLN A 106 -6.29 13.53 -0.04
N ASN A 107 -6.38 13.74 1.27
CA ASN A 107 -5.23 13.62 2.16
C ASN A 107 -4.66 12.19 2.17
N ILE A 108 -5.54 11.18 2.24
CA ILE A 108 -5.12 9.77 2.23
C ILE A 108 -4.48 9.41 0.88
N LEU A 109 -5.10 9.79 -0.23
CA LEU A 109 -4.57 9.51 -1.57
C LEU A 109 -3.25 10.24 -1.84
N ALA A 110 -3.10 11.49 -1.38
CA ALA A 110 -1.83 12.21 -1.47
C ALA A 110 -0.72 11.52 -0.66
N SER A 111 -1.03 10.96 0.52
CA SER A 111 -0.08 10.15 1.28
C SER A 111 0.31 8.87 0.55
N VAL A 112 -0.66 8.15 -0.03
CA VAL A 112 -0.40 6.96 -0.86
C VAL A 112 0.49 7.28 -2.05
N ALA A 113 0.20 8.36 -2.77
CA ALA A 113 0.98 8.79 -3.93
C ALA A 113 2.43 9.11 -3.57
N TRP A 114 2.64 9.87 -2.49
CA TRP A 114 3.99 10.19 -2.02
C TRP A 114 4.77 8.94 -1.57
N ILE A 115 4.11 8.03 -0.83
CA ILE A 115 4.73 6.77 -0.37
C ILE A 115 5.08 5.89 -1.57
N TRP A 116 4.19 5.79 -2.57
CA TRP A 116 4.45 5.07 -3.81
C TRP A 116 5.67 5.62 -4.53
N GLN A 117 5.71 6.93 -4.76
CA GLN A 117 6.86 7.59 -5.41
C GLN A 117 8.17 7.33 -4.64
N THR A 118 8.12 7.31 -3.31
CA THR A 118 9.31 7.20 -2.47
C THR A 118 9.84 5.76 -2.35
N ALA A 119 8.95 4.79 -2.19
CA ALA A 119 9.33 3.42 -1.84
C ALA A 119 9.12 2.39 -2.96
N VAL A 120 8.14 2.61 -3.84
CA VAL A 120 7.72 1.63 -4.86
C VAL A 120 8.27 1.98 -6.23
N GLN A 121 8.20 3.24 -6.63
CA GLN A 121 8.66 3.68 -7.94
C GLN A 121 10.18 3.48 -8.07
N GLN A 122 10.58 2.68 -9.04
CA GLN A 122 11.99 2.40 -9.35
C GLN A 122 12.52 3.38 -10.40
N ALA A 123 13.81 3.26 -10.72
CA ALA A 123 14.47 4.14 -11.70
C ALA A 123 13.81 4.06 -13.08
N THR A 124 13.24 2.91 -13.44
CA THR A 124 12.48 2.72 -14.67
C THR A 124 11.09 2.12 -14.41
N GLU A 125 10.17 2.35 -15.35
CA GLU A 125 8.85 1.72 -15.34
C GLU A 125 8.96 0.19 -15.46
N ALA A 126 9.92 -0.31 -16.23
CA ALA A 126 10.17 -1.75 -16.37
C ALA A 126 10.61 -2.39 -15.04
N GLU A 127 11.47 -1.73 -14.27
CA GLU A 127 11.87 -2.20 -12.95
C GLU A 127 10.73 -2.14 -11.93
N THR A 128 9.91 -1.09 -12.00
CA THR A 128 8.70 -0.99 -11.16
C THR A 128 7.75 -2.12 -11.50
N THR A 129 7.53 -2.39 -12.78
CA THR A 129 6.69 -3.50 -13.26
C THR A 129 7.22 -4.85 -12.77
N ALA A 130 8.52 -5.10 -12.89
CA ALA A 130 9.13 -6.34 -12.42
C ALA A 130 9.01 -6.53 -10.90
N LEU A 131 9.09 -5.45 -10.12
CA LEU A 131 8.85 -5.47 -8.67
C LEU A 131 7.42 -5.88 -8.35
N LEU A 132 6.43 -5.30 -9.04
CA LEU A 132 5.00 -5.62 -8.84
C LEU A 132 4.69 -7.06 -9.25
N GLU A 133 5.22 -7.53 -10.37
CA GLU A 133 5.06 -8.90 -10.84
C GLU A 133 5.67 -9.92 -9.86
N GLY A 134 6.88 -9.65 -9.36
CA GLY A 134 7.53 -10.46 -8.33
C GLY A 134 6.73 -10.50 -7.02
N ASN A 135 6.15 -9.37 -6.62
CA ASN A 135 5.28 -9.30 -5.44
C ASN A 135 4.01 -10.17 -5.61
N ILE A 136 3.31 -10.08 -6.74
CA ILE A 136 2.13 -10.92 -7.00
C ILE A 136 2.49 -12.40 -7.04
N GLN A 137 3.61 -12.77 -7.68
CA GLN A 137 4.05 -14.16 -7.72
C GLN A 137 4.32 -14.71 -6.32
N LYS A 138 4.99 -13.93 -5.46
CA LYS A 138 5.21 -14.26 -4.05
C LYS A 138 3.89 -14.48 -3.30
N LEU A 139 2.91 -13.61 -3.49
CA LEU A 139 1.62 -13.69 -2.80
C LEU A 139 0.77 -14.87 -3.27
N ARG A 140 0.76 -15.16 -4.57
CA ARG A 140 0.10 -16.35 -5.14
C ARG A 140 0.71 -17.64 -4.60
N ASP A 141 2.04 -17.75 -4.57
CA ASP A 141 2.71 -18.92 -4.00
C ASP A 141 2.37 -19.12 -2.51
N ARG A 142 2.29 -18.05 -1.71
CA ARG A 142 1.84 -18.12 -0.31
C ARG A 142 0.39 -18.60 -0.19
N LYS A 143 -0.48 -18.13 -1.09
CA LYS A 143 -1.90 -18.55 -1.16
C LYS A 143 -2.02 -20.02 -1.51
N ASP A 144 -1.31 -20.48 -2.54
CA ASP A 144 -1.34 -21.86 -3.00
C ASP A 144 -0.82 -22.84 -1.95
N ARG A 145 0.17 -22.42 -1.16
CA ARG A 145 0.69 -23.19 -0.01
C ARG A 145 -0.22 -23.14 1.23
N GLY A 146 -1.29 -22.34 1.22
CA GLY A 146 -2.18 -22.17 2.37
C GLY A 146 -1.53 -21.47 3.57
N VAL A 147 -0.43 -20.74 3.35
CA VAL A 147 0.34 -20.02 4.39
C VAL A 147 0.16 -18.50 4.31
N LEU A 148 -0.81 -18.05 3.52
CA LEU A 148 -1.16 -16.64 3.46
C LEU A 148 -1.83 -16.25 4.78
N GLN A 149 -1.11 -15.52 5.62
CA GLN A 149 -1.63 -15.01 6.89
C GLN A 149 -2.05 -13.55 6.71
N GLY A 150 -3.06 -13.12 7.47
CA GLY A 150 -3.26 -11.69 7.65
C GLY A 150 -2.06 -11.12 8.40
N SER A 151 -1.50 -10.00 7.95
CA SER A 151 -0.49 -9.23 8.69
C SER A 151 -1.00 -8.81 10.08
N GLY A 152 -0.90 -9.73 11.04
CA GLY A 152 -1.48 -9.63 12.38
C GLY A 152 -1.62 -10.98 13.09
N ASP A 153 -1.61 -12.10 12.35
CA ASP A 153 -1.88 -13.42 12.91
C ASP A 153 -0.67 -14.10 13.61
N ASN A 154 0.51 -13.48 13.63
CA ASN A 154 1.71 -14.04 14.25
C ASN A 154 2.73 -12.96 14.72
N ARG A 155 2.31 -12.08 15.63
CA ARG A 155 3.24 -11.38 16.54
C ARG A 155 2.77 -11.55 17.97
#